data_AF-A0AAD6RAS9-F1
#
_entry.id   AF-A0AAD6RAS9-F1
#
_cell.length_a   1.000
_cell.length_b   1.000
_cell.length_c   1.000
_cell.angle_alpha   90.00
_cell.angle_beta   90.00
_cell.angle_gamma   90.00
#
_symmetry.space_group_name_H-M   'P 1'
#
loop_
_entity.id
_entity.type
_entity.pdbx_description
1 polymer ?
#
loop_
_entity_poly.entity_id
_entity_poly.type
_entity_poly.pdbx_seq_one_letter_code
_entity_poly.pdbx_strand_id
1 'polypeptide(L)'
;MEPSMFVSKVLRTCQVAVGSKYGTSIRKEVALDPSRDIILAYMQNGELLAPDHGFPVRMIIPGFIGGRMVKWLKRIIVTTKESDSYYHYRDNRVLPSHVDAELANAEAWWYKTEYIINELNINSAITTPSHEEILPINSWTTQRPFTLKGYAYSGGGKKVTRAEVTLDGGETWRVCNLDHPEKPNKYGKYWCWCFWSLEVEILELLGAKEIAVRAWDETLNTQPEKLNWNVMGMMNNCWFRVKTNVCKRHKGEIGIVFEHPTVPGNQSGGWMAKERHLENSSENIRTLKKSVSTPFMNTSSKAFSMAEVKKHKSAESAWIIVHGHVYDCTRFLKYHPGGTDSILINAGTDCTEEFDAIHSDKAKKMLEGYRIGELVHSTSYTSDSNASSPNSSMHGAFNIAQINLAPIKEIAPARNVALVPREKIQCKLVKKEILSHDTRLFRFALPSEDQVLGLPVGKHIFLSATIDDKLCMRAYTPSSTIDCGGVFLIL
;
A
#
# COMPACT_ATOMS: atom_id res chain seq x y z
N MET A 1 6.50 -17.79 24.60
CA MET A 1 5.14 -17.23 24.73
C MET A 1 4.78 -16.67 23.37
N GLU A 2 3.72 -17.14 22.72
CA GLU A 2 3.28 -16.53 21.45
C GLU A 2 2.85 -15.07 21.71
N PRO A 3 3.24 -14.10 20.86
CA PRO A 3 2.87 -12.71 21.07
C PRO A 3 1.35 -12.54 21.03
N SER A 4 0.82 -11.76 21.96
CA SER A 4 -0.60 -11.37 21.96
C SER A 4 -0.90 -10.55 20.71
N MET A 5 -1.80 -11.06 19.88
CA MET A 5 -2.27 -10.37 18.68
C MET A 5 -3.59 -9.67 18.95
N PHE A 6 -3.63 -8.38 18.63
CA PHE A 6 -4.82 -7.56 18.76
C PHE A 6 -5.36 -7.23 17.37
N VAL A 7 -6.66 -7.38 17.20
CA VAL A 7 -7.42 -7.04 16.00
C VAL A 7 -8.23 -5.79 16.30
N SER A 8 -8.10 -4.73 15.51
CA SER A 8 -9.03 -3.61 15.61
C SER A 8 -9.88 -3.49 14.35
N LYS A 9 -11.15 -3.16 14.55
CA LYS A 9 -12.08 -2.87 13.46
C LYS A 9 -11.66 -1.58 12.80
N VAL A 10 -11.40 -1.61 11.49
CA VAL A 10 -11.41 -0.38 10.69
C VAL A 10 -12.45 -0.53 9.58
N LEU A 11 -13.25 0.51 9.40
CA LEU A 11 -14.16 0.64 8.26
C LEU A 11 -13.38 0.98 6.98
N ARG A 12 -12.21 0.36 6.77
CA ARG A 12 -11.41 0.61 5.58
C ARG A 12 -12.08 -0.11 4.43
N THR A 13 -12.74 0.69 3.61
CA THR A 13 -12.94 0.44 2.18
C THR A 13 -11.61 0.77 1.50
N CYS A 14 -11.16 0.01 0.49
CA CYS A 14 -10.33 0.60 -0.60
C CYS A 14 -10.90 1.98 -0.86
N GLN A 15 -10.08 3.05 -0.79
CA GLN A 15 -10.51 4.45 -0.75
C GLN A 15 -11.95 4.59 -1.26
N VAL A 16 -12.83 4.90 -0.32
CA VAL A 16 -14.21 5.36 -0.52
C VAL A 16 -14.23 6.57 0.39
N ALA A 17 -14.07 7.79 -0.15
CA ALA A 17 -14.44 9.01 0.54
C ALA A 17 -15.77 8.71 1.26
N VAL A 18 -15.81 8.88 2.58
CA VAL A 18 -16.91 8.40 3.43
C VAL A 18 -18.26 8.64 2.73
N GLY A 19 -18.88 7.56 2.22
CA GLY A 19 -20.14 7.58 1.46
C GLY A 19 -20.09 7.30 -0.06
N SER A 20 -18.94 7.31 -0.76
CA SER A 20 -18.87 7.15 -2.23
C SER A 20 -18.44 5.74 -2.70
N LYS A 21 -19.37 4.97 -3.28
CA LYS A 21 -19.04 3.63 -3.83
C LYS A 21 -17.98 3.75 -4.94
N TYR A 22 -17.03 2.82 -4.98
CA TYR A 22 -16.08 2.75 -6.09
C TYR A 22 -16.81 2.56 -7.41
N GLY A 23 -16.41 3.34 -8.42
CA GLY A 23 -17.00 3.32 -9.74
C GLY A 23 -16.02 3.88 -10.76
N THR A 24 -16.15 3.42 -12.00
CA THR A 24 -15.39 3.89 -13.16
C THR A 24 -16.16 3.50 -14.42
N SER A 25 -15.71 3.95 -15.59
CA SER A 25 -16.33 3.61 -16.87
C SER A 25 -15.28 3.26 -17.91
N ILE A 26 -15.71 2.49 -18.90
CA ILE A 26 -15.00 2.27 -20.16
C ILE A 26 -15.90 2.71 -21.31
N ARG A 27 -15.30 2.98 -22.47
CA ARG A 27 -16.04 3.30 -23.69
C ARG A 27 -16.89 2.10 -24.15
N LYS A 28 -18.07 2.39 -24.70
CA LYS A 28 -18.99 1.37 -25.23
C LYS A 28 -18.30 0.53 -26.31
N GLU A 29 -17.51 1.17 -27.16
CA GLU A 29 -16.81 0.51 -28.26
C GLU A 29 -15.79 -0.49 -27.72
N VAL A 30 -15.10 -0.15 -26.62
CA VAL A 30 -14.17 -1.07 -25.94
C VAL A 30 -14.92 -2.24 -25.31
N ALA A 31 -16.07 -1.98 -24.68
CA ALA A 31 -16.88 -3.01 -24.03
C ALA A 31 -17.51 -4.01 -25.02
N LEU A 32 -17.79 -3.57 -26.26
CA LEU A 32 -18.41 -4.38 -27.30
C LEU A 32 -17.42 -4.94 -28.33
N ASP A 33 -16.14 -4.56 -28.25
CA ASP A 33 -15.10 -5.05 -29.14
C ASP A 33 -14.86 -6.55 -28.86
N PRO A 34 -15.22 -7.45 -29.79
CA PRO A 34 -15.10 -8.88 -29.55
C PRO A 34 -13.65 -9.35 -29.52
N SER A 35 -12.69 -8.49 -29.92
CA SER A 35 -11.27 -8.77 -29.77
C SER A 35 -10.74 -8.59 -28.35
N ARG A 36 -11.51 -7.93 -27.49
CA ARG A 36 -11.19 -7.71 -26.09
C ARG A 36 -11.99 -8.71 -25.26
N ASP A 37 -11.30 -9.67 -24.67
CA ASP A 37 -11.89 -10.74 -23.86
C ASP A 37 -12.34 -10.22 -22.47
N ILE A 38 -13.19 -9.18 -22.47
CA ILE A 38 -13.76 -8.56 -21.27
C ILE A 38 -14.79 -9.52 -20.68
N ILE A 39 -14.62 -9.84 -19.39
CA ILE A 39 -15.47 -10.82 -18.71
C ILE A 39 -15.98 -10.31 -17.37
N LEU A 40 -17.15 -10.83 -17.00
CA LEU A 40 -17.62 -10.86 -15.62
C LEU A 40 -17.14 -12.17 -14.99
N ALA A 41 -16.08 -12.10 -14.20
CA ALA A 41 -15.50 -13.26 -13.56
C ALA A 41 -16.19 -13.52 -12.21
N TYR A 42 -16.52 -14.78 -11.94
CA TYR A 42 -16.97 -15.29 -10.64
C TYR A 42 -16.03 -16.35 -10.06
N MET A 43 -15.00 -16.73 -10.82
CA MET A 43 -13.94 -17.65 -10.42
C MET A 43 -12.56 -17.09 -10.78
N GLN A 44 -11.55 -17.50 -10.03
CA GLN A 44 -10.14 -17.24 -10.29
C GLN A 44 -9.36 -18.53 -10.01
N ASN A 45 -8.56 -18.99 -10.97
CA ASN A 45 -7.76 -20.21 -10.87
C ASN A 45 -8.55 -21.48 -10.51
N GLY A 46 -9.75 -21.64 -11.08
CA GLY A 46 -10.60 -22.82 -10.85
C GLY A 46 -11.44 -22.77 -9.58
N GLU A 47 -11.29 -21.74 -8.74
CA GLU A 47 -12.04 -21.58 -7.49
C GLU A 47 -12.94 -20.34 -7.52
N LEU A 48 -13.97 -20.31 -6.68
CA LEU A 48 -14.78 -19.10 -6.49
C LEU A 48 -13.90 -17.93 -6.05
N LEU A 49 -14.26 -16.71 -6.47
CA LEU A 49 -13.53 -15.51 -6.05
C LEU A 49 -13.47 -15.42 -4.53
N ALA A 50 -12.29 -15.14 -3.99
CA ALA A 50 -12.16 -14.72 -2.60
C ALA A 50 -12.79 -13.32 -2.40
N PRO A 51 -13.21 -12.97 -1.17
CA PRO A 51 -13.66 -11.61 -0.83
C PRO A 51 -12.71 -10.53 -1.36
N ASP A 52 -11.40 -10.68 -1.19
CA ASP A 52 -10.38 -9.75 -1.66
C ASP A 52 -10.31 -9.57 -3.18
N HIS A 53 -10.72 -10.60 -3.91
CA HIS A 53 -10.73 -10.60 -5.36
C HIS A 53 -12.11 -10.28 -5.93
N GLY A 54 -13.07 -9.88 -5.11
CA GLY A 54 -14.33 -9.30 -5.59
C GLY A 54 -15.51 -10.26 -5.63
N PHE A 55 -15.52 -11.29 -4.78
CA PHE A 55 -16.69 -12.16 -4.61
C PHE A 55 -18.01 -11.38 -4.49
N PRO A 56 -19.11 -11.79 -5.14
CA PRO A 56 -19.22 -12.98 -5.98
C PRO A 56 -18.80 -12.73 -7.43
N VAL A 57 -18.77 -11.48 -7.90
CA VAL A 57 -18.51 -11.14 -9.29
C VAL A 57 -17.65 -9.88 -9.39
N ARG A 58 -16.67 -9.91 -10.29
CA ARG A 58 -15.85 -8.76 -10.67
C ARG A 58 -15.81 -8.58 -12.18
N MET A 59 -15.47 -7.37 -12.61
CA MET A 59 -15.05 -7.10 -13.98
C MET A 59 -13.57 -7.48 -14.17
N ILE A 60 -13.23 -8.08 -15.30
CA ILE A 60 -11.86 -8.23 -15.80
C ILE A 60 -11.79 -7.65 -17.21
N ILE A 61 -10.82 -6.77 -17.45
CA ILE A 61 -10.63 -6.05 -18.71
C ILE A 61 -9.17 -6.26 -19.15
N PRO A 62 -8.87 -7.33 -19.90
CA PRO A 62 -7.50 -7.66 -20.27
C PRO A 62 -6.77 -6.50 -20.95
N GLY A 63 -5.48 -6.33 -20.62
CA GLY A 63 -4.64 -5.24 -21.13
C GLY A 63 -4.89 -3.86 -20.52
N PHE A 64 -5.89 -3.69 -19.64
CA PHE A 64 -6.13 -2.47 -18.87
C PHE A 64 -5.48 -2.51 -17.49
N ILE A 65 -5.30 -1.35 -16.86
CA ILE A 65 -4.94 -1.27 -15.44
C ILE A 65 -6.01 -1.89 -14.54
N GLY A 66 -5.56 -2.41 -13.39
CA GLY A 66 -6.46 -2.97 -12.36
C GLY A 66 -7.50 -1.96 -11.85
N GLY A 67 -7.21 -0.66 -11.88
CA GLY A 67 -8.14 0.43 -11.55
C GLY A 67 -9.33 0.61 -12.51
N ARG A 68 -9.54 -0.31 -13.46
CA ARG A 68 -10.77 -0.41 -14.26
C ARG A 68 -11.55 -1.70 -13.99
N MET A 69 -10.92 -2.66 -13.33
CA MET A 69 -11.44 -4.01 -13.06
C MET A 69 -12.22 -4.05 -11.74
N VAL A 70 -13.40 -3.42 -11.73
CA VAL A 70 -14.29 -3.25 -10.57
C VAL A 70 -14.54 -4.58 -9.87
N LYS A 71 -14.16 -4.68 -8.59
CA LYS A 71 -14.49 -5.77 -7.67
C LYS A 71 -15.86 -5.54 -7.03
N TRP A 72 -16.51 -6.61 -6.54
CA TRP A 72 -17.81 -6.55 -5.88
C TRP A 72 -18.86 -5.84 -6.75
N LEU A 73 -18.91 -6.24 -8.04
CA LEU A 73 -19.68 -5.54 -9.05
C LEU A 73 -21.17 -5.56 -8.70
N LYS A 74 -21.78 -4.38 -8.58
CA LYS A 74 -23.20 -4.25 -8.21
C LYS A 74 -24.10 -3.74 -9.33
N ARG A 75 -23.57 -2.91 -10.23
CA ARG A 75 -24.34 -2.26 -11.30
C ARG A 75 -23.46 -2.04 -12.53
N ILE A 76 -24.05 -2.27 -13.70
CA ILE A 76 -23.53 -1.82 -15.00
C ILE A 76 -24.55 -0.81 -15.54
N ILE A 77 -24.08 0.36 -15.96
CA ILE A 77 -24.93 1.44 -16.47
C ILE A 77 -24.43 1.80 -17.86
N VAL A 78 -25.29 1.69 -18.86
CA VAL A 78 -25.02 2.20 -20.21
C VAL A 78 -25.51 3.64 -20.26
N THR A 79 -24.62 4.56 -20.59
CA THR A 79 -24.87 6.01 -20.58
C THR A 79 -24.01 6.71 -21.62
N THR A 80 -24.40 7.93 -22.00
CA THR A 80 -23.66 8.80 -22.92
C THR A 80 -22.55 9.61 -22.23
N LYS A 81 -22.42 9.52 -20.90
CA LYS A 81 -21.42 10.23 -20.10
C LYS A 81 -20.48 9.26 -19.40
N GLU A 82 -19.25 9.71 -19.14
CA GLU A 82 -18.31 9.00 -18.26
C GLU A 82 -18.83 8.92 -16.82
N SER A 83 -18.24 8.03 -16.02
CA SER A 83 -18.57 7.90 -14.61
C SER A 83 -18.24 9.18 -13.86
N ASP A 84 -19.18 9.65 -13.04
CA ASP A 84 -19.04 10.77 -12.10
C ASP A 84 -18.35 10.37 -10.77
N SER A 85 -17.87 9.14 -10.68
CA SER A 85 -17.18 8.62 -9.51
C SER A 85 -15.90 9.41 -9.23
N TYR A 86 -15.66 9.71 -7.95
CA TYR A 86 -14.40 10.31 -7.48
C TYR A 86 -13.18 9.55 -8.02
N TYR A 87 -13.20 8.21 -7.99
CA TYR A 87 -12.08 7.36 -8.44
C TYR A 87 -11.86 7.35 -9.95
N HIS A 88 -12.86 7.79 -10.73
CA HIS A 88 -12.73 7.93 -12.16
C HIS A 88 -11.92 9.18 -12.53
N TYR A 89 -12.06 10.26 -11.75
CA TYR A 89 -11.39 11.53 -12.00
C TYR A 89 -10.13 11.75 -11.16
N ARG A 90 -10.20 11.51 -9.86
CA ARG A 90 -9.18 11.89 -8.88
C ARG A 90 -8.11 10.83 -8.61
N ASP A 91 -8.13 9.74 -9.36
CA ASP A 91 -7.21 8.61 -9.25
C ASP A 91 -6.95 8.00 -10.64
N ASN A 92 -5.94 7.14 -10.77
CA ASN A 92 -5.64 6.38 -12.00
C ASN A 92 -5.36 7.28 -13.22
N ARG A 93 -4.46 8.27 -13.05
CA ARG A 93 -4.02 9.21 -14.08
C ARG A 93 -2.51 9.39 -14.12
N VAL A 94 -1.97 9.68 -15.30
CA VAL A 94 -0.58 10.15 -15.48
C VAL A 94 -0.64 11.62 -15.88
N LEU A 95 -0.49 12.51 -14.91
CA LEU A 95 -0.39 13.95 -15.17
C LEU A 95 1.03 14.33 -15.60
N PRO A 96 1.22 15.46 -16.31
CA PRO A 96 2.56 15.97 -16.63
C PRO A 96 3.42 16.18 -15.36
N SER A 97 4.73 16.01 -15.48
CA SER A 97 5.65 16.00 -14.35
C SER A 97 5.72 17.29 -13.54
N HIS A 98 5.36 18.43 -14.14
CA HIS A 98 5.31 19.73 -13.45
C HIS A 98 4.00 19.94 -12.67
N VAL A 99 3.01 19.06 -12.84
CA VAL A 99 1.70 19.18 -12.19
C VAL A 99 1.73 18.42 -10.87
N ASP A 100 1.74 19.17 -9.77
CA ASP A 100 1.53 18.63 -8.43
C ASP A 100 0.04 18.59 -8.05
N ALA A 101 -0.25 18.18 -6.81
CA ALA A 101 -1.63 18.04 -6.34
C ALA A 101 -2.36 19.38 -6.21
N GLU A 102 -1.64 20.46 -5.87
CA GLU A 102 -2.23 21.79 -5.71
C GLU A 102 -2.63 22.35 -7.07
N LEU A 103 -1.70 22.31 -8.03
CA LEU A 103 -1.97 22.73 -9.40
C LEU A 103 -3.05 21.88 -10.06
N ALA A 104 -3.01 20.56 -9.84
CA ALA A 104 -4.03 19.66 -10.38
C ALA A 104 -5.45 20.01 -9.90
N ASN A 105 -5.57 20.48 -8.65
CA ASN A 105 -6.82 20.95 -8.08
C ASN A 105 -7.23 22.31 -8.63
N ALA A 106 -6.30 23.27 -8.65
CA ALA A 106 -6.56 24.64 -9.06
C ALA A 106 -6.99 24.75 -10.53
N GLU A 107 -6.38 23.95 -11.40
CA GLU A 107 -6.60 24.00 -12.86
C GLU A 107 -7.38 22.80 -13.40
N ALA A 108 -8.06 22.05 -12.53
CA ALA A 108 -8.96 20.96 -12.91
C ALA A 108 -8.30 19.86 -13.79
N TRP A 109 -6.99 19.61 -13.64
CA TRP A 109 -6.25 18.59 -14.40
C TRP A 109 -6.86 17.19 -14.28
N TRP A 110 -7.47 16.88 -13.14
CA TRP A 110 -8.16 15.60 -12.88
C TRP A 110 -9.33 15.31 -13.84
N TYR A 111 -9.84 16.30 -14.56
CA TYR A 111 -10.97 16.16 -15.48
C TYR A 111 -10.55 16.12 -16.95
N LYS A 112 -9.25 16.27 -17.23
CA LYS A 112 -8.68 16.22 -18.58
C LYS A 112 -8.53 14.77 -19.04
N THR A 113 -9.37 14.34 -19.98
CA THR A 113 -9.53 12.93 -20.39
C THR A 113 -8.26 12.28 -20.92
N GLU A 114 -7.37 13.04 -21.54
CA GLU A 114 -6.11 12.56 -22.12
C GLU A 114 -5.14 11.93 -21.11
N TYR A 115 -5.30 12.24 -19.82
CA TYR A 115 -4.43 11.70 -18.76
C TYR A 115 -5.02 10.47 -18.06
N ILE A 116 -6.21 10.02 -18.47
CA ILE A 116 -6.81 8.83 -17.89
C ILE A 116 -6.02 7.58 -18.30
N ILE A 117 -5.71 6.73 -17.33
CA ILE A 117 -5.08 5.45 -17.63
C ILE A 117 -6.17 4.43 -17.96
N ASN A 118 -6.05 3.81 -19.13
CA ASN A 118 -6.86 2.66 -19.52
C ASN A 118 -5.93 1.47 -19.76
N GLU A 119 -5.24 1.45 -20.90
CA GLU A 119 -4.27 0.42 -21.25
C GLU A 119 -2.95 0.58 -20.48
N LEU A 120 -2.35 -0.55 -20.10
CA LEU A 120 -0.99 -0.58 -19.53
C LEU A 120 0.06 -0.16 -20.57
N ASN A 121 1.15 0.45 -20.14
CA ASN A 121 2.34 0.64 -20.98
C ASN A 121 3.22 -0.61 -20.98
N ILE A 122 4.14 -0.68 -21.94
CA ILE A 122 5.22 -1.68 -21.95
C ILE A 122 6.05 -1.54 -20.67
N ASN A 123 6.30 -2.65 -19.99
CA ASN A 123 7.11 -2.70 -18.79
C ASN A 123 7.88 -4.01 -18.70
N SER A 124 9.00 -4.00 -17.98
CA SER A 124 9.81 -5.18 -17.68
C SER A 124 10.55 -4.99 -16.36
N ALA A 125 10.80 -6.09 -15.67
CA ALA A 125 11.52 -6.10 -14.41
C ALA A 125 12.44 -7.33 -14.30
N ILE A 126 13.51 -7.18 -13.53
CA ILE A 126 14.46 -8.25 -13.21
C ILE A 126 13.98 -8.95 -11.94
N THR A 127 13.86 -10.29 -11.97
CA THR A 127 13.51 -11.10 -10.81
C THR A 127 14.67 -11.96 -10.32
N THR A 128 15.62 -12.26 -11.20
CA THR A 128 16.83 -13.01 -10.88
C THR A 128 18.02 -12.26 -11.44
N PRO A 129 18.97 -11.83 -10.59
CA PRO A 129 19.10 -12.16 -9.15
C PRO A 129 18.09 -11.43 -8.25
N SER A 130 17.84 -11.98 -7.06
CA SER A 130 16.97 -11.38 -6.02
C SER A 130 17.68 -10.25 -5.28
N HIS A 131 16.92 -9.41 -4.57
CA HIS A 131 17.50 -8.41 -3.68
C HIS A 131 18.34 -9.08 -2.58
N GLU A 132 19.56 -8.58 -2.38
CA GLU A 132 20.56 -9.09 -1.44
C GLU A 132 21.01 -10.53 -1.68
N GLU A 133 20.67 -11.10 -2.85
CA GLU A 133 21.28 -12.34 -3.30
C GLU A 133 22.79 -12.15 -3.46
N ILE A 134 23.55 -13.17 -3.08
CA ILE A 134 25.01 -13.18 -3.20
C ILE A 134 25.41 -14.32 -4.12
N LEU A 135 26.02 -13.97 -5.24
CA LEU A 135 26.65 -14.92 -6.15
C LEU A 135 28.13 -15.07 -5.76
N PRO A 136 28.56 -16.23 -5.20
CA PRO A 136 29.96 -16.44 -4.86
C PRO A 136 30.82 -16.52 -6.12
N ILE A 137 32.06 -16.02 -6.04
CA ILE A 137 33.05 -16.08 -7.11
C ILE A 137 34.08 -17.13 -6.71
N ASN A 138 33.92 -18.34 -7.21
CA ASN A 138 34.83 -19.45 -6.95
C ASN A 138 35.00 -20.32 -8.20
N SER A 139 35.90 -21.30 -8.15
CA SER A 139 36.25 -22.14 -9.29
C SER A 139 35.06 -22.91 -9.87
N TRP A 140 33.98 -23.11 -9.11
CA TRP A 140 32.78 -23.77 -9.59
C TRP A 140 31.85 -22.80 -10.32
N THR A 141 31.58 -21.64 -9.71
CA THR A 141 30.66 -20.66 -10.30
C THR A 141 31.23 -20.04 -11.56
N THR A 142 32.53 -19.75 -11.62
CA THR A 142 33.17 -19.13 -12.79
C THR A 142 33.26 -20.03 -14.02
N GLN A 143 32.91 -21.31 -13.91
CA GLN A 143 32.88 -22.25 -15.05
C GLN A 143 31.52 -22.33 -15.74
N ARG A 144 30.51 -21.58 -15.27
CA ARG A 144 29.15 -21.63 -15.81
C ARG A 144 28.55 -20.23 -15.92
N PRO A 145 27.73 -19.97 -16.94
CA PRO A 145 27.02 -18.71 -17.02
C PRO A 145 25.99 -18.59 -15.89
N PHE A 146 25.74 -17.35 -15.47
CA PHE A 146 24.63 -17.00 -14.62
C PHE A 146 23.42 -16.64 -15.49
N THR A 147 22.24 -17.18 -15.16
CA THR A 147 21.01 -16.88 -15.91
C THR A 147 20.25 -15.73 -15.26
N LEU A 148 20.30 -14.55 -15.88
CA LEU A 148 19.40 -13.44 -15.55
C LEU A 148 17.99 -13.79 -16.00
N LYS A 149 16.99 -13.45 -15.18
CA LYS A 149 15.58 -13.70 -15.49
C LYS A 149 14.69 -12.54 -15.06
N GLY A 150 13.54 -12.46 -15.73
CA GLY A 150 12.48 -11.55 -15.34
C GLY A 150 11.23 -11.76 -16.16
N TYR A 151 10.35 -10.78 -16.10
CA TYR A 151 9.12 -10.73 -16.89
C TYR A 151 9.01 -9.42 -17.66
N ALA A 152 8.16 -9.42 -18.68
CA ALA A 152 7.73 -8.24 -19.41
C ALA A 152 6.24 -8.34 -19.76
N TYR A 153 5.56 -7.21 -19.89
CA TYR A 153 4.16 -7.15 -20.31
C TYR A 153 3.88 -5.84 -21.06
N SER A 154 2.82 -5.82 -21.86
CA SER A 154 2.26 -4.61 -22.46
C SER A 154 0.73 -4.61 -22.38
N GLY A 155 0.11 -3.43 -22.40
CA GLY A 155 -1.34 -3.29 -22.41
C GLY A 155 -1.95 -3.46 -23.81
N GLY A 156 -3.27 -3.34 -23.89
CA GLY A 156 -4.01 -3.34 -25.17
C GLY A 156 -3.96 -4.67 -25.95
N GLY A 157 -3.44 -5.71 -25.32
CA GLY A 157 -3.26 -7.03 -25.92
C GLY A 157 -2.03 -7.14 -26.81
N LYS A 158 -1.06 -6.23 -26.64
CA LYS A 158 0.11 -6.12 -27.50
C LYS A 158 1.17 -7.15 -27.12
N LYS A 159 1.65 -7.91 -28.09
CA LYS A 159 2.72 -8.88 -27.87
C LYS A 159 4.03 -8.18 -27.49
N VAL A 160 4.72 -8.66 -26.47
CA VAL A 160 6.13 -8.29 -26.23
C VAL A 160 7.00 -8.99 -27.27
N THR A 161 7.74 -8.24 -28.07
CA THR A 161 8.53 -8.79 -29.18
C THR A 161 10.01 -8.88 -28.87
N ARG A 162 10.48 -8.10 -27.88
CA ARG A 162 11.90 -8.05 -27.51
C ARG A 162 12.07 -7.63 -26.06
N ALA A 163 13.00 -8.27 -25.36
CA ALA A 163 13.60 -7.77 -24.12
C ALA A 163 15.11 -7.72 -24.29
N GLU A 164 15.75 -6.68 -23.78
CA GLU A 164 17.19 -6.49 -23.84
C GLU A 164 17.74 -6.17 -22.46
N VAL A 165 18.94 -6.68 -22.18
CA VAL A 165 19.70 -6.37 -20.96
C VAL A 165 21.01 -5.71 -21.32
N THR A 166 21.39 -4.71 -20.52
CA THR A 166 22.71 -4.06 -20.55
C THR A 166 23.44 -4.31 -19.23
N LEU A 167 24.77 -4.42 -19.32
CA LEU A 167 25.70 -4.54 -18.19
C LEU A 167 26.67 -3.34 -18.09
N ASP A 168 26.57 -2.38 -19.02
CA ASP A 168 27.51 -1.26 -19.20
C ASP A 168 26.79 0.11 -19.20
N GLY A 169 25.61 0.18 -18.59
CA GLY A 169 24.85 1.42 -18.45
C GLY A 169 24.05 1.82 -19.69
N GLY A 170 23.97 0.95 -20.70
CA GLY A 170 23.17 1.15 -21.91
C GLY A 170 23.97 1.42 -23.17
N GLU A 171 25.31 1.34 -23.12
CA GLU A 171 26.19 1.43 -24.29
C GLU A 171 26.00 0.23 -25.22
N THR A 172 25.90 -0.97 -24.66
CA THR A 172 25.58 -2.20 -25.41
C THR A 172 24.40 -2.94 -24.80
N TRP A 173 23.69 -3.70 -25.66
CA TRP A 173 22.47 -4.41 -25.33
C TRP A 173 22.50 -5.82 -25.87
N ARG A 174 22.04 -6.78 -25.06
CA ARG A 174 21.92 -8.18 -25.43
C ARG A 174 20.46 -8.59 -25.45
N VAL A 175 20.04 -9.19 -26.56
CA VAL A 175 18.68 -9.68 -26.74
C VAL A 175 18.47 -10.91 -25.88
N CYS A 176 17.41 -10.89 -25.06
CA CYS A 176 17.04 -12.01 -24.21
C CYS A 176 16.25 -13.07 -24.99
N ASN A 177 16.30 -14.31 -24.52
CA ASN A 177 15.31 -15.31 -24.92
C ASN A 177 13.95 -14.96 -24.31
N LEU A 178 12.88 -15.03 -25.10
CA LEU A 178 11.51 -14.77 -24.65
C LEU A 178 10.70 -16.07 -24.62
N ASP A 179 10.11 -16.37 -23.47
CA ASP A 179 9.11 -17.43 -23.29
C ASP A 179 7.72 -16.80 -23.18
N HIS A 180 6.81 -17.21 -24.06
CA HIS A 180 5.41 -16.80 -24.08
C HIS A 180 4.53 -18.00 -23.76
N PRO A 181 4.16 -18.23 -22.48
CA PRO A 181 3.28 -19.33 -22.12
C PRO A 181 1.87 -19.20 -22.75
N GLU A 182 1.41 -17.96 -22.94
CA GLU A 182 0.14 -17.67 -23.60
C GLU A 182 0.24 -17.82 -25.13
N LYS A 183 -0.82 -18.39 -25.73
CA LYS A 183 -1.09 -18.28 -27.16
C LYS A 183 -2.05 -17.13 -27.41
N PRO A 184 -1.91 -16.38 -28.51
CA PRO A 184 -2.81 -15.28 -28.80
C PRO A 184 -4.25 -15.76 -28.91
N ASN A 185 -5.19 -14.89 -28.57
CA ASN A 185 -6.59 -15.13 -28.89
C ASN A 185 -6.82 -15.13 -30.42
N LYS A 186 -8.05 -15.42 -30.86
CA LYS A 186 -8.39 -15.49 -32.30
C LYS A 186 -8.18 -14.19 -33.09
N TYR A 187 -7.92 -13.07 -32.41
CA TYR A 187 -7.62 -11.77 -32.99
C TYR A 187 -6.15 -11.35 -32.83
N GLY A 188 -5.27 -12.25 -32.40
CA GLY A 188 -3.85 -11.97 -32.25
C GLY A 188 -3.47 -11.28 -30.93
N LYS A 189 -4.38 -11.17 -29.96
CA LYS A 189 -4.12 -10.46 -28.69
C LYS A 189 -3.45 -11.35 -27.64
N TYR A 190 -2.52 -10.75 -26.89
CA TYR A 190 -1.81 -11.36 -25.75
C TYR A 190 -2.14 -10.59 -24.47
N TRP A 191 -2.77 -11.23 -23.49
CA TRP A 191 -3.21 -10.62 -22.25
C TRP A 191 -2.25 -10.86 -21.09
N CYS A 192 -1.44 -11.89 -21.17
CA CYS A 192 -0.51 -12.29 -20.15
C CYS A 192 0.88 -11.71 -20.41
N TRP A 193 1.63 -11.54 -19.33
CA TRP A 193 3.06 -11.34 -19.38
C TRP A 193 3.80 -12.47 -20.13
N CYS A 194 5.02 -12.17 -20.56
CA CYS A 194 6.00 -13.14 -21.00
C CYS A 194 7.18 -13.16 -20.02
N PHE A 195 7.96 -14.23 -20.05
CA PHE A 195 9.18 -14.36 -19.28
C PHE A 195 10.39 -14.16 -20.19
N TRP A 196 11.46 -13.60 -19.65
CA TRP A 196 12.72 -13.43 -20.39
C TRP A 196 13.88 -14.02 -19.60
N SER A 197 14.89 -14.49 -20.33
CA SER A 197 16.13 -14.99 -19.76
C SER A 197 17.35 -14.62 -20.61
N LEU A 198 18.48 -14.39 -19.95
CA LEU A 198 19.77 -14.15 -20.60
C LEU A 198 20.89 -14.83 -19.80
N GLU A 199 21.71 -15.63 -20.47
CA GLU A 199 22.95 -16.19 -19.90
C GLU A 199 24.08 -15.16 -20.01
N VAL A 200 24.76 -14.92 -18.89
CA VAL A 200 25.89 -13.98 -18.79
C VAL A 200 27.04 -14.62 -18.03
N GLU A 201 28.27 -14.35 -18.47
CA GLU A 201 29.46 -14.82 -17.78
C GLU A 201 29.67 -14.09 -16.45
N ILE A 202 30.08 -14.82 -15.41
CA ILE A 202 30.27 -14.22 -14.07
C ILE A 202 31.31 -13.11 -14.06
N LEU A 203 32.36 -13.25 -14.89
CA LEU A 203 33.41 -12.23 -15.00
C LEU A 203 32.87 -10.90 -15.53
N GLU A 204 31.83 -10.94 -16.38
CA GLU A 204 31.19 -9.72 -16.87
C GLU A 204 30.30 -9.09 -15.80
N LEU A 205 29.58 -9.91 -15.03
CA LEU A 205 28.82 -9.43 -13.86
C LEU A 205 29.73 -8.81 -12.80
N LEU A 206 30.95 -9.33 -12.63
CA LEU A 206 31.94 -8.77 -11.72
C LEU A 206 32.40 -7.36 -12.15
N GLY A 207 32.48 -7.12 -13.46
CA GLY A 207 32.83 -5.81 -14.03
C GLY A 207 31.64 -4.85 -14.13
N ALA A 208 30.41 -5.36 -14.14
CA ALA A 208 29.21 -4.55 -14.19
C ALA A 208 29.02 -3.76 -12.90
N LYS A 209 28.59 -2.49 -13.00
CA LYS A 209 28.13 -1.68 -11.86
C LYS A 209 26.63 -1.78 -11.64
N GLU A 210 25.91 -2.10 -12.72
CA GLU A 210 24.49 -2.30 -12.72
C GLU A 210 24.07 -3.17 -13.91
N ILE A 211 22.90 -3.79 -13.75
CA ILE A 211 22.20 -4.57 -14.76
C ILE A 211 20.88 -3.85 -15.00
N ALA A 212 20.58 -3.50 -16.25
CA ALA A 212 19.31 -2.87 -16.58
C ALA A 212 18.58 -3.64 -17.68
N VAL A 213 17.25 -3.67 -17.62
CA VAL A 213 16.39 -4.30 -18.62
C VAL A 213 15.41 -3.30 -19.23
N ARG A 214 15.14 -3.48 -20.52
CA ARG A 214 14.05 -2.79 -21.25
C ARG A 214 13.38 -3.75 -22.24
N ALA A 215 12.11 -3.51 -22.53
CA ALA A 215 11.32 -4.31 -23.47
C ALA A 215 10.68 -3.47 -24.59
N TRP A 216 10.26 -4.15 -25.65
CA TRP A 216 9.47 -3.61 -26.77
C TRP A 216 8.23 -4.45 -26.98
N ASP A 217 7.15 -3.77 -27.34
CA ASP A 217 5.97 -4.43 -27.87
C ASP A 217 5.94 -4.44 -29.41
N GLU A 218 4.95 -5.12 -29.98
CA GLU A 218 4.72 -5.21 -31.42
C GLU A 218 4.43 -3.87 -32.10
N THR A 219 4.12 -2.83 -31.32
CA THR A 219 3.91 -1.46 -31.82
C THR A 219 5.18 -0.60 -31.73
N LEU A 220 6.32 -1.23 -31.43
CA LEU A 220 7.64 -0.60 -31.26
C LEU A 220 7.73 0.40 -30.10
N ASN A 221 6.77 0.39 -29.17
CA ASN A 221 6.89 1.16 -27.93
C ASN A 221 7.94 0.53 -27.01
N THR A 222 8.72 1.36 -26.32
CA THR A 222 9.75 0.92 -25.38
C THR A 222 9.77 1.74 -24.10
N GLN A 223 10.63 1.33 -23.17
CA GLN A 223 10.79 1.92 -21.84
C GLN A 223 11.82 3.06 -21.86
N PRO A 224 11.53 4.19 -21.20
CA PRO A 224 12.47 5.28 -21.07
C PRO A 224 13.64 4.89 -20.15
N GLU A 225 14.82 5.47 -20.39
CA GLU A 225 15.97 5.26 -19.53
C GLU A 225 15.74 5.81 -18.11
N LYS A 226 15.10 6.99 -18.03
CA LYS A 226 14.89 7.75 -16.80
C LYS A 226 13.43 7.69 -16.38
N LEU A 227 13.21 7.82 -15.08
CA LEU A 227 11.88 7.85 -14.49
C LEU A 227 11.10 9.08 -14.97
N ASN A 228 9.90 8.83 -15.49
CA ASN A 228 8.93 9.87 -15.82
C ASN A 228 8.04 10.13 -14.61
N TRP A 229 8.42 11.11 -13.79
CA TRP A 229 7.71 11.42 -12.54
C TRP A 229 6.31 11.99 -12.82
N ASN A 230 5.33 11.59 -12.00
CA ASN A 230 4.01 12.19 -11.94
C ASN A 230 3.49 12.13 -10.50
N VAL A 231 2.54 13.01 -10.17
CA VAL A 231 2.02 13.18 -8.80
C VAL A 231 1.45 11.89 -8.17
N MET A 232 0.95 10.97 -8.98
CA MET A 232 0.37 9.70 -8.52
C MET A 232 1.40 8.57 -8.44
N GLY A 233 2.61 8.76 -8.97
CA GLY A 233 3.63 7.72 -9.09
C GLY A 233 3.19 6.55 -9.98
N MET A 234 2.23 6.75 -10.88
CA MET A 234 1.63 5.69 -11.69
C MET A 234 2.38 5.47 -13.00
N MET A 235 2.21 4.27 -13.57
CA MET A 235 2.74 3.89 -14.89
C MET A 235 4.26 4.07 -15.03
N ASN A 236 5.00 4.01 -13.91
CA ASN A 236 6.46 4.03 -13.95
C ASN A 236 6.97 2.79 -14.70
N ASN A 237 7.61 3.02 -15.83
CA ASN A 237 8.16 1.98 -16.69
C ASN A 237 9.58 2.28 -17.14
N CYS A 238 10.35 3.11 -16.42
CA CYS A 238 11.76 3.28 -16.76
C CYS A 238 12.52 1.95 -16.68
N TRP A 239 13.74 1.89 -17.22
CA TRP A 239 14.55 0.68 -17.12
C TRP A 239 14.64 0.23 -15.67
N PHE A 240 14.33 -1.05 -15.43
CA PHE A 240 14.50 -1.62 -14.10
C PHE A 240 15.98 -1.93 -13.89
N ARG A 241 16.58 -1.35 -12.85
CA ARG A 241 18.03 -1.43 -12.58
C ARG A 241 18.33 -2.18 -11.30
N VAL A 242 19.22 -3.17 -11.40
CA VAL A 242 19.81 -3.88 -10.26
C VAL A 242 21.27 -3.46 -10.14
N LYS A 243 21.68 -2.90 -9.00
CA LYS A 243 23.08 -2.58 -8.76
C LYS A 243 23.87 -3.78 -8.29
N THR A 244 25.12 -3.85 -8.70
CA THR A 244 26.07 -4.90 -8.34
C THR A 244 27.16 -4.32 -7.46
N ASN A 245 27.47 -4.98 -6.36
CA ASN A 245 28.57 -4.61 -5.48
C ASN A 245 29.40 -5.84 -5.14
N VAL A 246 30.71 -5.68 -5.02
CA VAL A 246 31.60 -6.74 -4.53
C VAL A 246 31.54 -6.75 -3.00
N CYS A 247 31.30 -7.92 -2.42
CA CYS A 247 31.34 -8.12 -0.97
C CYS A 247 32.30 -9.24 -0.59
N LYS A 248 32.87 -9.13 0.62
CA LYS A 248 33.61 -10.23 1.28
C LYS A 248 32.70 -10.76 2.38
N ARG A 249 32.37 -12.06 2.39
CA ARG A 249 31.54 -12.65 3.46
C ARG A 249 32.22 -13.81 4.18
N HIS A 250 31.68 -14.12 5.36
CA HIS A 250 32.17 -15.05 6.38
C HIS A 250 32.63 -16.38 5.75
N LYS A 251 33.89 -16.79 6.03
CA LYS A 251 34.72 -17.82 5.36
C LYS A 251 35.68 -17.33 4.27
N GLY A 252 35.71 -16.03 3.95
CA GLY A 252 36.79 -15.41 3.18
C GLY A 252 36.62 -15.40 1.66
N GLU A 253 35.49 -15.89 1.14
CA GLU A 253 35.19 -15.86 -0.29
C GLU A 253 34.63 -14.49 -0.73
N ILE A 254 34.98 -14.11 -1.97
CA ILE A 254 34.49 -12.89 -2.63
C ILE A 254 33.17 -13.24 -3.34
N GLY A 255 32.17 -12.36 -3.25
CA GLY A 255 30.89 -12.52 -3.93
C GLY A 255 30.38 -11.22 -4.54
N ILE A 256 29.46 -11.34 -5.49
CA ILE A 256 28.69 -10.22 -6.06
C ILE A 256 27.36 -10.18 -5.32
N VAL A 257 27.04 -9.05 -4.67
CA VAL A 257 25.73 -8.80 -4.08
C VAL A 257 24.89 -7.94 -5.02
N PHE A 258 23.61 -8.27 -5.14
CA PHE A 258 22.67 -7.60 -6.03
C PHE A 258 21.64 -6.78 -5.27
N GLU A 259 21.41 -5.55 -5.71
CA GLU A 259 20.50 -4.62 -5.05
C GLU A 259 19.42 -4.16 -6.01
N HIS A 260 18.16 -4.44 -5.69
CA HIS A 260 17.01 -3.91 -6.44
C HIS A 260 16.78 -2.44 -6.08
N PRO A 261 15.98 -1.67 -6.86
CA PRO A 261 15.75 -0.26 -6.58
C PRO A 261 15.18 0.03 -5.20
N THR A 262 14.17 -0.76 -4.81
CA THR A 262 13.42 -0.62 -3.56
C THR A 262 13.00 -2.00 -3.04
N VAL A 263 12.54 -2.04 -1.79
CA VAL A 263 11.96 -3.23 -1.15
C VAL A 263 10.44 -3.07 -1.07
N PRO A 264 9.64 -4.13 -1.23
CA PRO A 264 8.18 -4.03 -1.17
C PRO A 264 7.65 -3.50 0.16
N GLY A 265 6.58 -2.70 0.06
CA GLY A 265 5.88 -2.10 1.19
C GLY A 265 6.61 -0.88 1.75
N ASN A 266 6.52 -0.68 3.07
CA ASN A 266 7.14 0.45 3.77
C ASN A 266 8.56 0.14 4.27
N GLN A 267 9.22 -0.88 3.71
CA GLN A 267 10.56 -1.27 4.13
C GLN A 267 11.60 -0.33 3.52
N SER A 268 12.54 0.14 4.34
CA SER A 268 13.73 0.83 3.84
C SER A 268 14.70 -0.20 3.26
N GLY A 269 15.18 0.01 2.05
CA GLY A 269 16.16 -0.86 1.41
C GLY A 269 16.27 -0.57 -0.07
N GLY A 270 17.05 -1.40 -0.77
CA GLY A 270 17.41 -1.15 -2.16
C GLY A 270 18.41 0.00 -2.34
N TRP A 271 18.93 0.12 -3.56
CA TRP A 271 19.98 1.10 -3.85
C TRP A 271 19.47 2.55 -3.81
N MET A 272 18.20 2.81 -4.12
CA MET A 272 17.64 4.18 -4.09
C MET A 272 17.62 4.76 -2.68
N ALA A 273 17.35 3.93 -1.66
CA ALA A 273 17.40 4.36 -0.26
C ALA A 273 18.83 4.74 0.15
N LYS A 274 19.81 3.93 -0.24
CA LYS A 274 21.24 4.18 0.06
C LYS A 274 21.74 5.47 -0.58
N GLU A 275 21.43 5.71 -1.86
CA GLU A 275 21.82 6.95 -2.54
C GLU A 275 21.20 8.17 -1.89
N ARG A 276 19.91 8.13 -1.56
CA ARG A 276 19.25 9.24 -0.86
C ARG A 276 19.91 9.56 0.48
N HIS A 277 20.36 8.54 1.23
CA HIS A 277 21.12 8.76 2.45
C HIS A 277 22.47 9.44 2.18
N LEU A 278 23.21 9.00 1.16
CA LEU A 278 24.48 9.60 0.76
C LEU A 278 24.32 11.05 0.30
N GLU A 279 23.29 11.35 -0.49
CA GLU A 279 22.94 12.69 -0.93
C GLU A 279 22.63 13.60 0.26
N ASN A 280 21.74 13.17 1.17
CA ASN A 280 21.42 13.92 2.38
C ASN A 280 22.65 14.14 3.28
N SER A 281 23.53 13.15 3.43
CA SER A 281 24.78 13.31 4.17
C SER A 281 25.70 14.34 3.51
N SER A 282 25.77 14.37 2.17
CA SER A 282 26.57 15.33 1.43
C SER A 282 25.99 16.76 1.49
N GLU A 283 24.66 16.90 1.49
CA GLU A 283 23.98 18.18 1.71
C GLU A 283 24.17 18.68 3.14
N ASN A 284 24.09 17.79 4.13
CA ASN A 284 24.35 18.12 5.54
C ASN A 284 25.79 18.64 5.76
N ILE A 285 26.79 18.06 5.08
CA ILE A 285 28.17 18.56 5.12
C ILE A 285 28.28 19.96 4.47
N ARG A 286 27.46 20.27 3.46
CA ARG A 286 27.41 21.60 2.83
C ARG A 286 26.67 22.63 3.68
N THR A 287 25.60 22.25 4.38
CA THR A 287 24.85 23.14 5.28
C THR A 287 25.59 23.40 6.59
N LEU A 288 26.32 22.43 7.14
CA LEU A 288 27.23 22.61 8.29
C LEU A 288 28.33 23.65 8.02
N LYS A 289 28.75 23.83 6.76
CA LYS A 289 29.70 24.89 6.36
C LYS A 289 29.03 26.27 6.16
N LYS A 290 27.70 26.34 6.14
CA LYS A 290 26.93 27.58 5.93
C LYS A 290 26.19 28.07 7.17
N SER A 291 25.99 27.22 8.18
CA SER A 291 25.24 27.56 9.40
C SER A 291 26.14 28.05 10.54
N VAL A 292 26.91 29.10 10.31
CA VAL A 292 27.44 29.96 11.38
C VAL A 292 26.96 31.37 11.11
N SER A 293 25.64 31.59 11.21
CA SER A 293 25.05 32.91 11.47
C SER A 293 23.52 32.82 11.52
N THR A 294 22.98 33.37 12.61
CA THR A 294 21.61 33.84 12.89
C THR A 294 20.61 32.91 13.59
N PRO A 295 19.78 33.49 14.50
CA PRO A 295 19.14 32.79 15.60
C PRO A 295 17.67 32.41 15.31
N PHE A 296 17.24 31.28 15.88
CA PHE A 296 15.87 30.82 15.88
C PHE A 296 14.93 31.81 16.60
N MET A 297 13.84 32.22 15.94
CA MET A 297 12.74 32.95 16.57
C MET A 297 11.86 31.99 17.38
N ASN A 298 11.71 32.30 18.66
CA ASN A 298 10.74 31.72 19.58
C ASN A 298 9.30 32.10 19.17
N THR A 299 8.41 31.11 19.03
CA THR A 299 6.96 31.34 19.14
C THR A 299 6.43 30.48 20.28
N SER A 300 5.67 31.12 21.19
CA SER A 300 5.05 30.50 22.36
C SER A 300 4.15 29.33 21.93
N SER A 301 4.53 28.09 22.25
CA SER A 301 3.72 26.91 21.97
C SER A 301 2.51 26.91 22.90
N LYS A 302 1.30 26.88 22.33
CA LYS A 302 0.07 26.68 23.13
C LYS A 302 0.14 25.29 23.78
N ALA A 303 -0.24 25.21 25.05
CA ALA A 303 -0.17 23.97 25.82
C ALA A 303 -1.59 23.42 26.07
N PHE A 304 -1.78 22.12 25.86
CA PHE A 304 -3.07 21.43 25.96
C PHE A 304 -2.97 20.27 26.96
N SER A 305 -4.08 19.97 27.66
CA SER A 305 -4.17 18.80 28.54
C SER A 305 -4.77 17.60 27.82
N MET A 306 -4.51 16.39 28.29
CA MET A 306 -5.18 15.18 27.77
C MET A 306 -6.71 15.26 27.87
N ALA A 307 -7.24 15.89 28.92
CA ALA A 307 -8.68 16.07 29.10
C ALA A 307 -9.27 16.97 28.02
N GLU A 308 -8.52 17.98 27.57
CA GLU A 308 -8.92 18.83 26.46
C GLU A 308 -8.90 18.07 25.14
N VAL A 309 -7.80 17.38 24.83
CA VAL A 309 -7.67 16.61 23.58
C VAL A 309 -8.79 15.56 23.45
N LYS A 310 -9.17 14.89 24.54
CA LYS A 310 -10.27 13.90 24.57
C LYS A 310 -11.65 14.44 24.14
N LYS A 311 -11.87 15.76 24.17
CA LYS A 311 -13.11 16.39 23.69
C LYS A 311 -13.22 16.34 22.16
N HIS A 312 -12.09 16.25 21.45
CA HIS A 312 -11.98 16.35 20.01
C HIS A 312 -11.87 14.96 19.34
N LYS A 313 -12.99 14.21 19.38
CA LYS A 313 -13.07 12.80 18.94
C LYS A 313 -14.05 12.53 17.78
N SER A 314 -14.50 13.55 17.06
CA SER A 314 -15.52 13.45 16.00
C SER A 314 -15.05 13.99 14.64
N ALA A 315 -15.83 13.79 13.58
CA ALA A 315 -15.49 14.27 12.24
C ALA A 315 -15.48 15.81 12.11
N GLU A 316 -16.19 16.48 13.00
CA GLU A 316 -16.30 17.93 13.10
C GLU A 316 -15.20 18.52 14.00
N SER A 317 -14.52 17.69 14.79
CA SER A 317 -13.43 18.08 15.67
C SER A 317 -12.57 16.86 16.02
N ALA A 318 -11.46 16.68 15.30
CA ALA A 318 -10.59 15.53 15.38
C ALA A 318 -9.16 15.94 15.71
N TRP A 319 -8.78 15.83 16.99
CA TRP A 319 -7.39 16.08 17.41
C TRP A 319 -6.68 14.78 17.72
N ILE A 320 -5.38 14.73 17.48
CA ILE A 320 -4.52 13.59 17.83
C ILE A 320 -3.25 14.09 18.51
N ILE A 321 -2.60 13.22 19.28
CA ILE A 321 -1.25 13.46 19.80
C ILE A 321 -0.25 12.53 19.11
N VAL A 322 0.86 13.12 18.67
CA VAL A 322 2.01 12.40 18.12
C VAL A 322 3.27 13.03 18.70
N HIS A 323 4.14 12.23 19.32
CA HIS A 323 5.40 12.68 19.94
C HIS A 323 5.21 13.83 20.95
N GLY A 324 4.12 13.80 21.73
CA GLY A 324 3.80 14.85 22.72
C GLY A 324 3.32 16.18 22.13
N HIS A 325 3.09 16.25 20.82
CA HIS A 325 2.52 17.41 20.14
C HIS A 325 1.05 17.18 19.78
N VAL A 326 0.23 18.23 19.88
CA VAL A 326 -1.20 18.18 19.58
C VAL A 326 -1.47 18.74 18.19
N TYR A 327 -2.23 17.99 17.39
CA TYR A 327 -2.54 18.31 16.01
C TYR A 327 -4.05 18.37 15.79
N ASP A 328 -4.54 19.41 15.10
CA ASP A 328 -5.92 19.48 14.64
C ASP A 328 -6.04 18.95 13.21
N CYS A 329 -6.47 17.70 13.08
CA CYS A 329 -6.59 17.03 11.80
C CYS A 329 -7.98 17.21 11.14
N THR A 330 -8.89 17.98 11.73
CA THR A 330 -10.29 18.10 11.28
C THR A 330 -10.41 18.45 9.80
N ARG A 331 -9.61 19.42 9.34
CA ARG A 331 -9.61 19.85 7.93
C ARG A 331 -8.93 18.85 7.01
N PHE A 332 -8.03 18.02 7.55
CA PHE A 332 -7.29 17.02 6.78
C PHE A 332 -8.05 15.70 6.62
N LEU A 333 -9.06 15.44 7.45
CA LEU A 333 -9.86 14.20 7.41
C LEU A 333 -10.33 13.80 6.00
N LYS A 334 -10.70 14.78 5.16
CA LYS A 334 -11.20 14.57 3.79
C LYS A 334 -10.09 14.33 2.76
N TYR A 335 -8.86 14.70 3.09
CA TYR A 335 -7.69 14.62 2.21
C TYR A 335 -6.72 13.51 2.64
N HIS A 336 -6.93 12.92 3.82
CA HIS A 336 -6.08 11.86 4.34
C HIS A 336 -6.10 10.63 3.41
N PRO A 337 -4.95 10.23 2.83
CA PRO A 337 -4.90 9.10 1.88
C PRO A 337 -5.39 7.78 2.45
N GLY A 338 -5.29 7.60 3.77
CA GLY A 338 -5.80 6.44 4.50
C GLY A 338 -7.31 6.49 4.81
N GLY A 339 -8.02 7.54 4.39
CA GLY A 339 -9.42 7.80 4.70
C GLY A 339 -9.65 8.44 6.08
N THR A 340 -10.82 9.06 6.25
CA THR A 340 -11.24 9.78 7.46
C THR A 340 -11.22 8.91 8.72
N ASP A 341 -11.72 7.68 8.62
CA ASP A 341 -11.81 6.76 9.77
C ASP A 341 -10.46 6.38 10.34
N SER A 342 -9.38 6.43 9.54
CA SER A 342 -8.02 6.14 10.01
C SER A 342 -7.48 7.18 11.00
N ILE A 343 -8.00 8.40 10.96
CA ILE A 343 -7.70 9.44 11.96
C ILE A 343 -8.74 9.37 13.08
N LEU A 344 -10.02 9.22 12.75
CA LEU A 344 -11.11 9.19 13.73
C LEU A 344 -11.07 8.00 14.70
N ILE A 345 -10.38 6.92 14.37
CA ILE A 345 -10.17 5.81 15.31
C ILE A 345 -9.30 6.22 16.51
N ASN A 346 -8.39 7.17 16.30
CA ASN A 346 -7.44 7.67 17.29
C ASN A 346 -7.75 9.13 17.70
N ALA A 347 -8.88 9.69 17.24
CA ALA A 347 -9.23 11.06 17.58
C ALA A 347 -9.52 11.18 19.09
N GLY A 348 -8.88 12.15 19.73
CA GLY A 348 -8.90 12.38 21.15
C GLY A 348 -7.89 11.55 21.95
N THR A 349 -6.95 10.86 21.30
CA THR A 349 -5.93 10.03 21.97
C THR A 349 -4.51 10.35 21.51
N ASP A 350 -3.53 9.83 22.25
CA ASP A 350 -2.16 9.69 21.77
C ASP A 350 -2.08 8.46 20.87
N CYS A 351 -1.54 8.64 19.67
CA CYS A 351 -1.38 7.60 18.67
C CYS A 351 0.04 7.62 18.07
N THR A 352 1.03 8.03 18.86
CA THR A 352 2.43 8.13 18.41
C THR A 352 2.91 6.81 17.81
N GLU A 353 2.69 5.69 18.50
CA GLU A 353 3.12 4.38 18.04
C GLU A 353 2.38 3.93 16.78
N GLU A 354 1.05 4.08 16.74
CA GLU A 354 0.24 3.75 15.55
C GLU A 354 0.64 4.61 14.34
N PHE A 355 0.93 5.90 14.57
CA PHE A 355 1.29 6.84 13.53
C PHE A 355 2.65 6.47 12.92
N ASP A 356 3.66 6.21 13.75
CA ASP A 356 5.00 5.83 13.29
C ASP A 356 5.04 4.46 12.59
N ALA A 357 4.14 3.54 12.96
CA ALA A 357 4.09 2.20 12.38
C ALA A 357 3.63 2.18 10.91
N ILE A 358 2.89 3.20 10.45
CA ILE A 358 2.21 3.16 9.14
C ILE A 358 2.48 4.37 8.24
N HIS A 359 3.08 5.46 8.74
CA HIS A 359 3.30 6.69 7.97
C HIS A 359 4.78 6.92 7.61
N SER A 360 5.03 7.42 6.38
CA SER A 360 6.37 7.74 5.87
C SER A 360 6.88 9.10 6.35
N ASP A 361 8.18 9.37 6.22
CA ASP A 361 8.78 10.67 6.60
C ASP A 361 8.12 11.88 5.93
N LYS A 362 7.59 11.72 4.70
CA LYS A 362 6.85 12.78 4.02
C LYS A 362 5.53 13.08 4.73
N ALA A 363 4.82 12.05 5.19
CA ALA A 363 3.60 12.21 5.97
C ALA A 363 3.89 12.86 7.34
N LYS A 364 5.04 12.52 7.95
CA LYS A 364 5.50 13.18 9.19
C LYS A 364 5.72 14.69 8.99
N LYS A 365 6.37 15.09 7.88
CA LYS A 365 6.54 16.52 7.54
C LYS A 365 5.22 17.24 7.27
N MET A 366 4.27 16.56 6.63
CA MET A 366 2.94 17.12 6.36
C MET A 366 2.13 17.33 7.64
N LEU A 367 2.25 16.42 8.61
CA LEU A 367 1.56 16.52 9.90
C LEU A 367 1.89 17.83 10.64
N GLU A 368 3.12 18.32 10.52
CA GLU A 368 3.56 19.55 11.20
C GLU A 368 2.72 20.79 10.83
N GLY A 369 2.18 20.83 9.60
CA GLY A 369 1.27 21.91 9.17
C GLY A 369 -0.06 21.96 9.91
N TYR A 370 -0.40 20.91 10.68
CA TYR A 370 -1.62 20.80 11.49
C TYR A 370 -1.36 20.96 12.99
N ARG A 371 -0.12 21.26 13.39
CA ARG A 371 0.25 21.39 14.80
C ARG A 371 -0.43 22.61 15.42
N ILE A 372 -1.08 22.39 16.56
CA ILE A 372 -1.73 23.45 17.33
C ILE A 372 -1.04 23.74 18.65
N GLY A 373 -0.21 22.81 19.16
CA GLY A 373 0.52 23.00 20.41
C GLY A 373 1.18 21.74 20.96
N GLU A 374 1.43 21.73 22.26
CA GLU A 374 2.13 20.67 23.00
C GLU A 374 1.27 20.11 24.13
N LEU A 375 1.47 18.83 24.45
CA LEU A 375 0.78 18.15 25.54
C LEU A 375 1.49 18.40 26.87
N VAL A 376 0.78 18.94 27.86
CA VAL A 376 1.32 19.14 29.21
C VAL A 376 1.29 17.82 29.98
N HIS A 377 2.46 17.34 30.39
CA HIS A 377 2.60 16.30 31.39
C HIS A 377 2.72 16.95 32.77
N SER A 378 1.74 16.74 33.65
CA SER A 378 1.83 17.19 35.03
C SER A 378 2.84 16.32 35.79
N THR A 379 4.10 16.77 35.88
CA THR A 379 5.07 16.24 36.84
C THR A 379 5.31 17.28 37.92
N SER A 380 4.65 17.10 39.07
CA SER A 380 5.05 17.72 40.33
C SER A 380 4.95 16.69 41.45
N TYR A 381 6.08 16.04 41.73
CA TYR A 381 6.33 15.39 43.02
C TYR A 381 6.87 16.45 43.98
N THR A 382 6.15 16.72 45.06
CA THR A 382 6.71 17.03 46.39
C THR A 382 5.69 16.65 47.47
N SER A 383 6.20 15.92 48.46
CA SER A 383 5.59 15.45 49.68
C SER A 383 5.04 16.57 50.57
N ASP A 384 3.88 16.37 51.21
CA ASP A 384 3.79 16.24 52.68
C ASP A 384 2.35 16.04 53.19
N SER A 385 2.23 15.02 54.05
CA SER A 385 1.34 14.79 55.20
C SER A 385 -0.14 15.21 55.23
N ASN A 386 -0.92 14.18 55.60
CA ASN A 386 -2.06 14.16 56.52
C ASN A 386 -3.51 14.34 56.00
N ALA A 387 -4.29 13.34 56.45
CA ALA A 387 -5.70 13.35 56.80
C ALA A 387 -6.71 12.85 55.76
N SER A 388 -7.14 11.61 56.03
CA SER A 388 -8.54 11.19 56.14
C SER A 388 -9.32 10.83 54.87
N SER A 389 -9.55 9.52 54.71
CA SER A 389 -10.77 8.95 54.11
C SER A 389 -12.01 9.36 54.96
N PRO A 390 -13.26 9.39 54.44
CA PRO A 390 -13.95 8.13 54.12
C PRO A 390 -14.98 8.15 52.95
N ASN A 391 -15.13 6.94 52.38
CA ASN A 391 -16.36 6.20 52.04
C ASN A 391 -17.45 6.72 51.07
N SER A 392 -17.80 5.77 50.17
CA SER A 392 -19.15 5.29 49.82
C SER A 392 -20.08 6.25 49.05
N SER A 393 -21.00 5.83 48.17
CA SER A 393 -21.38 4.58 47.50
C SER A 393 -22.56 4.92 46.57
N MET A 394 -22.94 3.98 45.71
CA MET A 394 -24.31 3.71 45.22
C MET A 394 -24.95 4.58 44.11
N HIS A 395 -25.15 3.90 42.98
CA HIS A 395 -26.38 3.74 42.17
C HIS A 395 -27.44 4.85 42.09
N GLY A 396 -27.88 5.13 40.85
CA GLY A 396 -29.18 5.73 40.55
C GLY A 396 -29.48 5.66 39.06
N ALA A 397 -30.62 5.09 38.69
CA ALA A 397 -30.97 4.63 37.35
C ALA A 397 -32.05 5.50 36.67
N PHE A 398 -32.08 5.43 35.32
CA PHE A 398 -33.19 5.64 34.36
C PHE A 398 -34.13 6.87 34.45
N ASN A 399 -34.32 7.60 33.33
CA ASN A 399 -35.44 7.33 32.39
C ASN A 399 -35.44 8.18 31.10
N ILE A 400 -36.21 7.66 30.15
CA ILE A 400 -36.24 7.82 28.69
C ILE A 400 -37.14 8.97 28.19
N ALA A 401 -36.82 9.55 27.01
CA ALA A 401 -37.82 9.94 26.01
C ALA A 401 -37.26 9.83 24.57
N GLN A 402 -37.98 9.10 23.72
CA GLN A 402 -37.67 8.73 22.33
C GLN A 402 -38.06 9.82 21.32
N ILE A 403 -37.43 9.81 20.12
CA ILE A 403 -38.13 9.91 18.81
C ILE A 403 -37.46 8.95 17.81
N ASN A 404 -38.27 8.09 17.17
CA ASN A 404 -37.92 7.07 16.19
C ASN A 404 -37.96 7.58 14.74
N LEU A 405 -37.12 7.01 13.86
CA LEU A 405 -37.36 6.81 12.42
C LEU A 405 -36.73 5.46 12.02
N ALA A 406 -37.53 4.56 11.44
CA ALA A 406 -37.20 3.15 11.24
C ALA A 406 -36.53 2.84 9.88
N PRO A 407 -35.60 1.87 9.81
CA PRO A 407 -35.27 1.16 8.58
C PRO A 407 -35.78 -0.30 8.57
N ILE A 408 -35.95 -0.79 7.35
CA ILE A 408 -36.50 -2.07 6.92
C ILE A 408 -35.72 -3.27 7.52
N LYS A 409 -36.44 -4.27 8.04
CA LYS A 409 -35.90 -5.50 8.65
C LYS A 409 -35.45 -6.51 7.60
N GLU A 410 -34.15 -6.81 7.59
CA GLU A 410 -33.62 -8.10 7.12
C GLU A 410 -33.52 -9.00 8.36
N ILE A 411 -34.25 -10.12 8.39
CA ILE A 411 -34.24 -11.07 9.52
C ILE A 411 -33.10 -12.06 9.29
N ALA A 412 -31.93 -11.76 9.85
CA ALA A 412 -30.89 -12.74 10.14
C ALA A 412 -30.79 -12.91 11.66
N PRO A 413 -30.58 -14.13 12.20
CA PRO A 413 -30.40 -14.31 13.65
C PRO A 413 -29.18 -13.50 14.09
N ALA A 414 -29.37 -12.62 15.07
CA ALA A 414 -28.30 -11.77 15.62
C ALA A 414 -27.26 -12.64 16.34
N ARG A 415 -26.24 -13.08 15.62
CA ARG A 415 -25.05 -13.69 16.22
C ARG A 415 -24.22 -12.61 16.91
N ASN A 416 -23.59 -12.96 18.03
CA ASN A 416 -22.69 -12.06 18.74
C ASN A 416 -21.53 -11.65 17.82
N VAL A 417 -21.27 -10.34 17.71
CA VAL A 417 -20.22 -9.80 16.83
C VAL A 417 -18.95 -9.54 17.65
N ALA A 418 -17.81 -10.03 17.17
CA ALA A 418 -16.53 -9.84 17.83
C ALA A 418 -15.99 -8.39 17.68
N LEU A 419 -16.07 -7.80 16.48
CA LEU A 419 -15.46 -6.49 16.22
C LEU A 419 -16.29 -5.30 16.72
N VAL A 420 -15.80 -4.67 17.78
CA VAL A 420 -16.32 -3.40 18.33
C VAL A 420 -15.58 -2.20 17.69
N PRO A 421 -16.29 -1.16 17.20
CA PRO A 421 -15.64 0.03 16.66
C PRO A 421 -14.71 0.71 17.67
N ARG A 422 -13.51 1.09 17.23
CA ARG A 422 -12.47 1.78 18.03
C ARG A 422 -11.86 0.96 19.17
N GLU A 423 -12.17 -0.32 19.27
CA GLU A 423 -11.58 -1.21 20.25
C GLU A 423 -10.63 -2.23 19.57
N LYS A 424 -9.58 -2.58 20.31
CA LYS A 424 -8.66 -3.67 19.99
C LYS A 424 -9.17 -4.92 20.71
N ILE A 425 -9.58 -5.94 19.97
CA ILE A 425 -9.94 -7.24 20.53
C ILE A 425 -8.75 -8.19 20.44
N GLN A 426 -8.51 -8.99 21.47
CA GLN A 426 -7.46 -10.00 21.42
C GLN A 426 -7.94 -11.22 20.64
N CYS A 427 -7.14 -11.74 19.71
CA CYS A 427 -7.44 -12.95 18.95
C CYS A 427 -6.24 -13.88 18.95
N LYS A 428 -6.48 -15.19 19.02
CA LYS A 428 -5.42 -16.20 19.06
C LYS A 428 -5.14 -16.69 17.64
N LEU A 429 -3.87 -16.72 17.21
CA LEU A 429 -3.49 -17.42 15.99
C LEU A 429 -3.60 -18.94 16.24
N VAL A 430 -4.47 -19.60 15.48
CA VAL A 430 -4.78 -21.02 15.61
C VAL A 430 -3.97 -21.85 14.62
N LYS A 431 -3.79 -21.35 13.39
CA LYS A 431 -3.08 -22.08 12.32
C LYS A 431 -2.36 -21.11 11.40
N LYS A 432 -1.17 -21.50 10.97
CA LYS A 432 -0.41 -20.88 9.88
C LYS A 432 -0.15 -21.95 8.82
N GLU A 433 -0.57 -21.69 7.59
CA GLU A 433 -0.42 -22.61 6.46
C GLU A 433 0.41 -21.97 5.36
N ILE A 434 1.35 -22.72 4.80
CA ILE A 434 2.24 -22.25 3.73
C ILE A 434 1.60 -22.59 2.39
N LEU A 435 1.16 -21.57 1.63
CA LEU A 435 0.54 -21.77 0.32
C LEU A 435 1.58 -21.70 -0.82
N SER A 436 2.55 -20.81 -0.70
CA SER A 436 3.66 -20.65 -1.65
C SER A 436 4.92 -20.18 -0.91
N HIS A 437 6.02 -19.89 -1.62
CA HIS A 437 7.22 -19.32 -1.00
C HIS A 437 6.95 -17.98 -0.27
N ASP A 438 6.02 -17.16 -0.78
CA ASP A 438 5.71 -15.80 -0.32
C ASP A 438 4.29 -15.60 0.26
N THR A 439 3.38 -16.57 0.10
CA THR A 439 1.99 -16.48 0.57
C THR A 439 1.73 -17.42 1.75
N ARG A 440 1.01 -16.95 2.77
CA ARG A 440 0.67 -17.74 3.98
C ARG A 440 -0.78 -17.51 4.37
N LEU A 441 -1.55 -18.58 4.58
CA LEU A 441 -2.90 -18.45 5.14
C LEU A 441 -2.83 -18.54 6.67
N PHE A 442 -3.37 -17.54 7.36
CA PHE A 442 -3.46 -17.53 8.83
C PHE A 442 -4.92 -17.67 9.28
N ARG A 443 -5.14 -18.51 10.30
CA ARG A 443 -6.44 -18.71 10.95
C ARG A 443 -6.39 -18.18 12.36
N PHE A 444 -7.33 -17.31 12.71
CA PHE A 444 -7.46 -16.72 14.03
C PHE A 444 -8.75 -17.17 14.71
N ALA A 445 -8.68 -17.49 16.00
CA ALA A 445 -9.85 -17.69 16.85
C ALA A 445 -10.34 -16.34 17.38
N LEU A 446 -11.65 -16.14 17.31
CA LEU A 446 -12.34 -15.05 17.97
C LEU A 446 -12.38 -15.28 19.49
N PRO A 447 -12.67 -14.24 20.30
CA PRO A 447 -12.78 -14.38 21.75
C PRO A 447 -13.78 -15.46 22.22
N SER A 448 -14.81 -15.73 21.42
CA SER A 448 -15.77 -16.81 21.68
C SER A 448 -16.18 -17.54 20.40
N GLU A 449 -16.46 -18.84 20.50
CA GLU A 449 -16.78 -19.71 19.36
C GLU A 449 -18.15 -19.41 18.72
N ASP A 450 -19.08 -18.82 19.49
CA ASP A 450 -20.40 -18.40 19.01
C ASP A 450 -20.38 -17.05 18.27
N GLN A 451 -19.25 -16.34 18.30
CA GLN A 451 -19.12 -15.04 17.64
C GLN A 451 -18.87 -15.19 16.15
N VAL A 452 -19.33 -14.21 15.38
CA VAL A 452 -18.84 -13.94 14.02
C VAL A 452 -17.95 -12.70 14.05
N LEU A 453 -17.05 -12.56 13.06
CA LEU A 453 -16.18 -11.38 12.99
C LEU A 453 -17.00 -10.08 12.90
N GLY A 454 -18.15 -10.12 12.21
CA GLY A 454 -19.06 -8.98 12.04
C GLY A 454 -18.45 -7.82 11.25
N LEU A 455 -17.58 -8.15 10.31
CA LEU A 455 -17.02 -7.25 9.32
C LEU A 455 -17.69 -7.49 7.96
N PRO A 456 -18.28 -6.47 7.31
CA PRO A 456 -18.81 -6.62 5.95
C PRO A 456 -17.73 -7.03 4.93
N VAL A 457 -18.13 -7.75 3.89
CA VAL A 457 -17.25 -8.15 2.77
C VAL A 457 -16.54 -6.93 2.17
N GLY A 458 -15.23 -7.05 1.92
CA GLY A 458 -14.41 -5.99 1.32
C GLY A 458 -14.01 -4.87 2.27
N LYS A 459 -14.19 -5.06 3.58
CA LYS A 459 -13.65 -4.19 4.63
C LYS A 459 -12.41 -4.81 5.25
N HIS A 460 -11.49 -3.95 5.70
CA HIS A 460 -10.21 -4.37 6.27
C HIS A 460 -10.23 -4.41 7.82
N ILE A 461 -9.37 -5.22 8.43
CA ILE A 461 -9.00 -5.18 9.85
C ILE A 461 -7.54 -4.77 9.97
N PHE A 462 -7.14 -4.19 11.11
CA PHE A 462 -5.73 -4.12 11.47
C PHE A 462 -5.38 -5.25 12.40
N LEU A 463 -4.29 -5.93 12.09
CA LEU A 463 -3.60 -6.82 13.00
C LEU A 463 -2.41 -6.08 13.57
N SER A 464 -2.35 -6.01 14.89
CA SER A 464 -1.22 -5.49 15.63
C SER A 464 -0.62 -6.57 16.50
N ALA A 465 0.70 -6.70 16.44
CA ALA A 465 1.49 -7.59 17.29
C ALA A 465 2.80 -6.91 17.63
N THR A 466 3.32 -7.13 18.84
CA THR A 466 4.69 -6.76 19.18
C THR A 466 5.61 -7.89 18.72
N ILE A 467 6.53 -7.58 17.82
CA ILE A 467 7.52 -8.50 17.26
C ILE A 467 8.89 -7.85 17.46
N ASP A 468 9.81 -8.52 18.14
CA ASP A 468 11.15 -8.01 18.47
C ASP A 468 11.12 -6.60 19.08
N ASP A 469 10.26 -6.42 20.10
CA ASP A 469 10.01 -5.16 20.82
C ASP A 469 9.53 -3.99 19.94
N LYS A 470 9.07 -4.28 18.72
CA LYS A 470 8.47 -3.29 17.82
C LYS A 470 7.00 -3.59 17.57
N LEU A 471 6.16 -2.58 17.73
CA LEU A 471 4.76 -2.65 17.33
C LEU A 471 4.67 -2.76 15.80
N CYS A 472 4.23 -3.92 15.33
CA CYS A 472 3.96 -4.17 13.92
C CYS A 472 2.45 -4.10 13.69
N MET A 473 1.99 -3.17 12.86
CA MET A 473 0.60 -3.08 12.43
C MET A 473 0.46 -3.25 10.92
N ARG A 474 -0.47 -4.11 10.49
CA ARG A 474 -0.77 -4.37 9.09
C ARG A 474 -2.27 -4.49 8.86
N ALA A 475 -2.74 -3.93 7.76
CA ALA A 475 -4.12 -4.05 7.34
C ALA A 475 -4.31 -5.32 6.49
N TYR A 476 -5.35 -6.07 6.78
CA TYR A 476 -5.74 -7.28 6.04
C TYR A 476 -7.23 -7.23 5.70
N THR A 477 -7.64 -7.82 4.59
CA THR A 477 -9.06 -8.17 4.40
C THR A 477 -9.23 -9.62 4.81
N PRO A 478 -10.22 -9.95 5.63
CA PRO A 478 -10.54 -11.34 5.91
C PRO A 478 -10.96 -12.08 4.63
N SER A 479 -10.38 -13.26 4.41
CA SER A 479 -10.75 -14.17 3.31
C SER A 479 -11.90 -15.11 3.69
N SER A 480 -12.21 -15.24 4.98
CA SER A 480 -13.37 -15.98 5.49
C SER A 480 -14.69 -15.26 5.17
N THR A 481 -15.76 -16.02 4.97
CA THR A 481 -17.11 -15.47 4.79
C THR A 481 -17.62 -14.78 6.06
N ILE A 482 -18.56 -13.85 5.90
CA ILE A 482 -19.13 -13.06 7.02
C ILE A 482 -19.87 -13.94 8.05
N ASP A 483 -20.30 -15.12 7.65
CA ASP A 483 -21.06 -16.07 8.48
C ASP A 483 -20.17 -17.11 9.18
N CYS A 484 -18.85 -17.05 8.97
CA CYS A 484 -17.91 -17.95 9.61
C CYS A 484 -17.87 -17.67 11.14
N GLY A 485 -18.31 -18.65 11.93
CA GLY A 485 -18.36 -18.57 13.39
C GLY A 485 -17.04 -19.00 14.04
N GLY A 486 -16.69 -18.36 15.16
CA GLY A 486 -15.56 -18.69 16.04
C GLY A 486 -14.16 -18.41 15.46
N VAL A 487 -14.03 -18.23 14.16
CA VAL A 487 -12.75 -18.01 13.49
C VAL A 487 -12.86 -17.03 12.32
N PHE A 488 -11.72 -16.44 11.95
CA PHE A 488 -11.56 -15.74 10.68
C PHE A 488 -10.23 -16.10 10.02
N LEU A 489 -10.17 -15.92 8.70
CA LEU A 489 -9.00 -16.22 7.87
C LEU A 489 -8.45 -14.94 7.24
N ILE A 490 -7.13 -14.85 7.13
CA ILE A 490 -6.42 -13.82 6.36
C ILE A 490 -5.35 -14.49 5.50
N LEU A 491 -5.05 -13.91 4.35
CA LEU A 491 -3.99 -14.33 3.42
C LEU A 491 -2.76 -13.42 3.52
#